data_AF-A0A6N9AKW0-F1
#
_entry.id   AF-A0A6N9AKW0-F1
#
_cell.length_a   1.000
_cell.length_b   1.000
_cell.length_c   1.000
_cell.angle_alpha   90.00
_cell.angle_beta   90.00
_cell.angle_gamma   90.00
#
_symmetry.space_group_name_H-M   'P 1'
#
loop_
_entity.id
_entity.type
_entity.pdbx_description
1 polymer ?
#
loop_
_entity_poly.entity_id
_entity_poly.type
_entity_poly.pdbx_seq_one_letter_code
_entity_poly.pdbx_strand_id
1 'polypeptide(L)' 'MPSAFRRARREALHILIAWAVCLVWTIGYCAISAYRPGDVTLLWGMPSWVVFGIVLPWLSATIYSLWFALFHMKDGEQ' A
#
# COMPACT_ATOMS: atom_id res chain seq x y z
N MET A 1 -30.36 -11.33 3.07
CA MET A 1 -28.94 -10.99 3.33
C MET A 1 -28.15 -10.47 2.09
N PRO A 2 -28.60 -9.50 1.28
CA PRO A 2 -27.77 -8.91 0.21
C PRO A 2 -27.08 -7.56 0.55
N SER A 3 -27.43 -6.93 1.68
CA SER A 3 -26.89 -5.62 2.09
C SER A 3 -25.46 -5.70 2.65
N ALA A 4 -25.17 -6.71 3.48
CA ALA A 4 -23.84 -6.92 4.06
C ALA A 4 -22.76 -7.16 2.98
N PHE A 5 -23.06 -7.97 1.96
CA PHE A 5 -22.12 -8.27 0.88
C PHE A 5 -21.79 -7.03 0.02
N ARG A 6 -22.77 -6.15 -0.23
CA ARG A 6 -22.55 -4.89 -0.96
C ARG A 6 -21.69 -3.89 -0.18
N ARG A 7 -21.80 -3.87 1.15
CA ARG A 7 -21.00 -3.01 2.03
C ARG A 7 -19.56 -3.51 2.11
N ALA A 8 -19.36 -4.81 2.36
CA ALA A 8 -18.06 -5.46 2.36
C ALA A 8 -17.31 -5.33 1.02
N ARG A 9 -18.01 -5.41 -0.12
CA ARG A 9 -17.38 -5.24 -1.45
C ARG A 9 -16.89 -3.80 -1.70
N ARG A 10 -17.61 -2.80 -1.20
CA ARG A 10 -17.21 -1.39 -1.34
C ARG A 10 -16.00 -1.09 -0.46
N GLU A 11 -16.00 -1.63 0.74
CA GLU A 11 -14.90 -1.59 1.71
C GLU A 11 -13.62 -2.24 1.15
N ALA A 12 -13.75 -3.45 0.57
CA ALA A 12 -12.64 -4.12 -0.11
C ALA A 12 -12.10 -3.31 -1.31
N LEU A 13 -12.96 -2.58 -2.03
CA LEU A 13 -12.56 -1.73 -3.15
C LEU A 13 -11.63 -0.59 -2.69
N HIS A 14 -11.88 0.01 -1.52
CA HIS A 14 -11.03 1.07 -0.97
C HIS A 14 -9.62 0.55 -0.66
N ILE A 15 -9.53 -0.62 -0.05
CA ILE A 15 -8.24 -1.29 0.20
C ILE A 15 -7.56 -1.60 -1.13
N LEU A 16 -8.28 -2.16 -2.11
CA LEU A 16 -7.75 -2.49 -3.42
C LEU A 16 -7.16 -1.26 -4.13
N ILE A 17 -7.84 -0.12 -4.07
CA ILE A 17 -7.36 1.14 -4.66
C ILE A 17 -6.08 1.61 -3.97
N ALA A 18 -6.02 1.56 -2.63
CA ALA A 18 -4.81 1.93 -1.89
C ALA A 18 -3.61 1.05 -2.30
N TRP A 19 -3.84 -0.25 -2.45
CA TRP A 19 -2.82 -1.19 -2.93
C TRP A 19 -2.42 -0.94 -4.39
N ALA A 20 -3.37 -0.59 -5.26
CA ALA A 20 -3.08 -0.24 -6.65
C ALA A 20 -2.20 1.02 -6.75
N VAL A 21 -2.47 2.05 -5.95
CA VAL A 21 -1.64 3.27 -5.87
C VAL A 21 -0.22 2.91 -5.41
N CYS A 22 -0.09 2.04 -4.40
CA CYS A 22 1.21 1.57 -3.94
C CYS A 22 1.97 0.80 -5.03
N LEU A 23 1.27 0.00 -5.83
CA LEU A 23 1.83 -0.71 -6.98
C LEU A 23 2.36 0.25 -8.04
N VAL A 24 1.57 1.25 -8.41
CA VAL A 24 1.96 2.28 -9.38
C VAL A 24 3.17 3.07 -8.87
N TRP A 25 3.17 3.46 -7.60
CA TRP A 25 4.31 4.13 -6.97
C TRP A 25 5.56 3.26 -7.02
N THR A 26 5.44 1.98 -6.64
CA THR A 26 6.56 1.03 -6.63
C THR A 26 7.18 0.89 -8.01
N ILE A 27 6.34 0.64 -9.03
CA ILE A 27 6.81 0.48 -10.41
C ILE A 27 7.47 1.76 -10.91
N GLY A 28 6.85 2.92 -10.70
CA GLY A 28 7.40 4.20 -11.16
C GLY A 28 8.71 4.56 -10.46
N TYR A 29 8.77 4.41 -9.14
CA TYR A 29 9.95 4.75 -8.35
C TYR A 29 11.13 3.81 -8.66
N CYS A 30 10.89 2.51 -8.79
CA CYS A 30 11.91 1.55 -9.21
C CYS A 30 12.36 1.78 -10.66
N ALA A 31 11.46 2.07 -11.59
CA ALA A 31 11.81 2.35 -12.98
C ALA A 31 12.71 3.60 -13.12
N ILE A 32 12.54 4.60 -12.26
CA ILE A 32 13.37 5.81 -12.30
C ILE A 32 14.67 5.63 -11.51
N SER A 33 14.62 4.96 -10.37
CA SER A 33 15.72 4.95 -9.40
C SER A 33 16.67 3.76 -9.57
N ALA A 34 16.19 2.60 -10.04
CA ALA A 34 17.02 1.40 -10.19
C ALA A 34 17.97 1.48 -11.40
N TYR A 35 17.61 2.23 -12.44
CA TYR A 35 18.41 2.39 -13.66
C TYR A 35 19.33 3.61 -13.65
N ARG A 36 19.44 4.33 -12.52
CA ARG A 36 20.33 5.48 -12.42
C ARG A 36 21.79 5.01 -12.36
N PRO A 37 22.66 5.46 -13.28
CA PRO A 37 24.08 5.15 -13.21
C PRO A 37 24.70 5.89 -12.02
N GLY A 38 25.33 5.14 -11.12
CA GLY A 38 25.99 5.66 -9.92
C GLY A 38 26.00 4.64 -8.78
N ASP A 39 26.70 4.97 -7.68
CA ASP A 39 26.73 4.13 -6.50
C ASP A 39 25.35 4.08 -5.83
N VAL A 40 24.81 2.87 -5.69
CA VAL A 40 23.56 2.64 -4.96
C VAL A 40 23.84 2.74 -3.47
N THR A 41 23.27 3.77 -2.82
CA THR A 41 23.33 3.88 -1.36
C THR A 41 22.59 2.71 -0.74
N LEU A 42 23.28 1.93 0.08
CA LEU A 42 22.69 0.83 0.83
C LEU A 42 22.10 1.37 2.14
N LEU A 43 20.83 1.10 2.37
CA LEU A 43 20.10 1.38 3.60
C LEU A 43 19.67 0.04 4.19
N TRP A 44 20.11 -0.26 5.43
CA TRP A 44 19.86 -1.56 6.09
C TRP A 44 20.30 -2.78 5.26
N GLY A 45 21.37 -2.65 4.46
CA GLY A 45 21.87 -3.73 3.61
C GLY A 45 21.10 -3.94 2.31
N MET A 46 20.05 -3.17 2.06
CA MET A 46 19.30 -3.14 0.79
C MET A 46 19.52 -1.82 0.06
N PRO A 47 19.38 -1.73 -1.26
CA PRO A 47 19.44 -0.45 -1.95
C PRO A 47 18.38 0.52 -1.41
N SER A 48 18.73 1.78 -1.21
CA SER A 48 17.82 2.81 -0.69
C SER A 48 16.55 2.93 -1.52
N TRP A 49 16.65 2.73 -2.84
CA TRP A 49 15.51 2.74 -3.74
C TRP A 49 14.50 1.61 -3.48
N VAL A 50 14.94 0.46 -2.92
CA VAL A 50 14.05 -0.62 -2.47
C VAL A 50 13.27 -0.18 -1.25
N VAL A 51 13.93 0.51 -0.31
CA VAL A 51 13.28 0.96 0.93
C VAL A 51 12.22 2.03 0.63
N PHE A 52 12.56 3.04 -0.17
CA PHE A 52 11.61 4.11 -0.52
C PHE A 52 10.58 3.70 -1.57
N GLY A 53 10.96 2.82 -2.50
CA GLY A 53 10.10 2.36 -3.59
C GLY A 53 9.16 1.23 -3.20
N ILE A 54 9.55 0.37 -2.25
CA ILE A 54 8.80 -0.85 -1.90
C ILE A 54 8.36 -0.81 -0.43
N VAL A 55 9.30 -0.67 0.51
CA VAL A 55 8.99 -0.80 1.94
C VAL A 55 8.04 0.29 2.43
N LEU A 56 8.29 1.54 2.03
CA LEU A 56 7.46 2.69 2.42
C LEU A 56 5.99 2.60 1.93
N PRO A 57 5.70 2.38 0.63
CA PRO A 57 4.33 2.21 0.18
C PRO A 57 3.68 0.94 0.76
N TRP A 58 4.44 -0.15 0.91
CA TRP A 58 3.89 -1.39 1.47
C TRP A 58 3.45 -1.21 2.93
N LEU A 59 4.28 -0.60 3.78
CA LEU A 59 3.91 -0.23 5.15
C LEU A 59 2.72 0.73 5.18
N SER A 60 2.68 1.72 4.27
CA SER A 60 1.56 2.65 4.18
C SER A 60 0.24 1.94 3.86
N ALA A 61 0.26 0.98 2.93
CA ALA A 61 -0.91 0.18 2.57
C ALA A 61 -1.34 -0.74 3.72
N THR A 62 -0.39 -1.35 4.43
CA THR A 62 -0.66 -2.19 5.60
C THR A 62 -1.27 -1.39 6.74
N ILE A 63 -0.70 -0.24 7.08
CA ILE A 63 -1.24 0.67 8.11
C ILE A 63 -2.63 1.16 7.72
N TYR A 64 -2.81 1.57 6.46
CA TYR A 64 -4.12 2.00 5.97
C TYR A 64 -5.15 0.88 6.03
N SER A 65 -4.77 -0.34 5.63
CA SER A 65 -5.65 -1.52 5.70
C SER A 65 -6.01 -1.89 7.13
N LEU A 66 -5.04 -1.83 8.06
CA LEU A 66 -5.25 -2.06 9.49
C LEU A 66 -6.14 -1.00 10.11
N TRP A 67 -5.86 0.28 9.84
CA TRP A 67 -6.67 1.39 10.32
C TRP A 67 -8.11 1.27 9.81
N PHE A 68 -8.28 0.99 8.53
CA PHE A 68 -9.60 0.80 7.92
C PHE A 68 -10.32 -0.43 8.52
N ALA A 69 -9.63 -1.54 8.73
CA ALA A 69 -10.22 -2.72 9.37
C ALA A 69 -10.61 -2.45 10.83
N LEU A 70 -9.80 -1.72 11.60
CA LEU A 70 -10.04 -1.49 13.03
C LEU A 70 -11.08 -0.42 13.30
N PHE A 71 -11.10 0.66 12.51
CA PHE A 71 -12.00 1.80 12.72
C PHE A 71 -13.26 1.74 11.85
N HIS A 72 -13.22 1.12 10.67
CA HIS A 72 -14.35 1.14 9.73
C HIS A 72 -15.22 -0.13 9.77
N MET A 73 -14.66 -1.31 10.10
CA MET A 73 -15.49 -2.52 10.31
C MET A 73 -16.26 -2.49 11.64
N LYS A 74 -15.93 -1.56 12.54
CA LYS A 74 -16.53 -1.51 13.88
C LYS A 74 -17.84 -0.71 13.93
N ASP A 75 -18.23 -0.02 12.86
CA ASP A 75 -19.52 0.67 12.74
C ASP A 75 -20.66 -0.28 12.30
N GLY A 76 -20.69 -1.45 12.94
CA GLY A 76 -21.75 -2.46 12.84
C GLY A 76 -22.88 -2.29 13.86
N GLU A 77 -22.83 -1.27 14.70
CA GLU A 77 -23.90 -0.92 15.64
C GLU A 77 -24.41 0.50 15.38
N GLN A 78 -25.20 0.65 14.31
CA GLN A 78 -26.35 1.56 14.19
C GLN A 78 -27.16 1.27 12.91
#